data_AF-A0A3D5UL90-F1
#
_entry.id   AF-A0A3D5UL90-F1
#
_cell.length_a   1.000
_cell.length_b   1.000
_cell.length_c   1.000
_cell.angle_alpha   90.00
_cell.angle_beta   90.00
_cell.angle_gamma   90.00
#
_symmetry.space_group_name_H-M   'P 1'
#
loop_
_entity.id
_entity.type
_entity.pdbx_description
1 polymer ?
#
loop_
_entity_poly.entity_id
_entity_poly.type
_entity_poly.pdbx_seq_one_letter_code
_entity_poly.pdbx_strand_id
1 'polypeptide(L)' 'MENKKVAAMLLAGGQGTRLKALTRDIAKPAVPFGGKYR' A
#
# COMPACT_ATOMS: atom_id res chain seq x y z
N MET A 1 -11.04 -12.57 26.52
CA MET A 1 -10.85 -13.18 25.19
C MET A 1 -9.36 -13.39 25.00
N GLU A 2 -8.94 -14.60 24.68
CA GLU A 2 -7.53 -14.92 24.49
C GLU A 2 -7.02 -14.40 23.14
N ASN A 3 -5.90 -13.67 23.14
CA ASN A 3 -5.31 -13.12 21.92
C ASN A 3 -4.62 -14.24 21.14
N LYS A 4 -5.25 -14.67 20.04
CA LYS A 4 -4.64 -15.62 19.10
C LYS A 4 -3.41 -14.97 18.44
N LYS A 5 -2.27 -15.66 18.46
CA LYS A 5 -1.06 -15.23 17.74
C LYS A 5 -1.26 -15.45 16.25
N VAL A 6 -1.50 -14.38 15.51
CA VAL A 6 -1.69 -14.39 14.04
C VAL A 6 -0.66 -13.46 13.42
N ALA A 7 0.03 -13.92 12.37
CA ALA A 7 0.91 -13.08 11.57
C ALA A 7 0.15 -12.59 10.32
N ALA A 8 0.25 -11.29 10.04
CA ALA A 8 -0.23 -10.69 8.80
C ALA A 8 0.97 -10.35 7.91
N MET A 9 0.84 -10.62 6.61
CA MET A 9 1.85 -10.28 5.60
C MET A 9 1.24 -9.34 4.57
N LEU A 10 1.91 -8.22 4.33
CA LEU A 10 1.47 -7.21 3.36
C LEU A 10 2.37 -7.25 2.12
N LEU A 11 1.78 -7.60 0.97
CA LEU A 11 2.48 -7.59 -0.31
C LEU A 11 2.30 -6.22 -0.99
N ALA A 12 3.12 -5.26 -0.58
CA ALA A 12 2.98 -3.85 -0.95
C ALA A 12 3.95 -3.37 -2.06
N GLY A 13 4.52 -4.29 -2.87
CA GLY A 13 5.52 -3.96 -3.90
C GLY A 13 4.97 -3.57 -5.27
N GLY A 14 3.65 -3.45 -5.44
CA GLY A 14 3.05 -3.24 -6.76
C GLY A 14 3.36 -1.86 -7.36
N GLN A 15 3.95 -1.82 -8.55
CA GLN A 15 4.27 -0.56 -9.26
C GLN A 15 3.00 0.22 -9.65
N GLY A 16 1.91 -0.43 -10.03
CA GLY A 16 0.67 0.28 -10.39
C GLY A 16 0.74 1.03 -11.73
N THR A 17 1.37 0.45 -12.76
CA THR A 17 1.62 1.03 -14.09
C THR A 17 0.43 1.77 -14.75
N ARG A 18 -0.81 1.37 -14.47
CA ARG A 18 -2.03 2.04 -14.94
C ARG A 18 -2.22 3.46 -14.40
N LEU A 19 -1.57 3.81 -13.28
CA LEU A 19 -1.61 5.13 -12.64
C LEU A 19 -0.58 6.13 -13.21
N LYS A 20 0.26 5.67 -14.16
CA LYS A 20 1.19 6.51 -14.94
C LYS A 20 2.09 7.37 -14.03
N ALA A 21 1.98 8.70 -14.14
CA ALA A 21 2.83 9.65 -13.44
C ALA A 21 2.75 9.54 -11.91
N LEU A 22 1.61 9.08 -11.36
CA LEU A 22 1.41 8.94 -9.93
C LEU A 22 2.28 7.86 -9.29
N THR A 23 2.71 6.87 -10.07
CA THR A 23 3.54 5.75 -9.60
C THR A 23 4.85 5.64 -10.38
N ARG A 24 5.33 6.74 -10.96
CA ARG A 24 6.60 6.75 -11.70
C ARG A 24 7.78 6.52 -10.76
N ASP A 25 7.76 7.25 -9.64
CA ASP A 25 8.87 7.31 -8.68
C ASP A 25 8.51 6.61 -7.35
N ILE A 26 7.26 6.18 -7.17
CA ILE A 26 6.74 5.54 -5.95
C ILE A 26 5.90 4.30 -6.26
N ALA A 27 5.87 3.34 -5.34
CA ALA A 27 4.99 2.19 -5.43
C ALA A 27 3.51 2.59 -5.23
N LYS A 28 2.58 1.80 -5.77
CA LYS A 28 1.13 2.04 -5.65
C LYS A 28 0.66 2.26 -4.20
N PRO A 29 1.11 1.49 -3.18
CA PRO A 29 0.65 1.70 -1.81
C PRO A 29 1.21 2.97 -1.14
N ALA A 30 2.11 3.69 -1.79
CA ALA A 30 2.59 4.99 -1.30
C ALA A 30 1.80 6.17 -1.87
N VAL A 31 0.88 5.92 -2.81
CA VAL A 31 0.06 6.96 -3.44
C VAL A 31 -0.93 7.52 -2.42
N PRO A 32 -0.92 8.85 -2.14
CA PRO A 32 -1.81 9.43 -1.15
C PRO A 32 -3.29 9.27 -1.49
N PHE A 33 -4.13 9.07 -0.47
CA PHE A 33 -5.59 9.08 -0.60
C PHE A 33 -6.25 9.72 0.62
N GLY A 34 -7.43 10.32 0.44
CA GLY A 34 -8.22 10.89 1.55
C GLY A 34 -7.50 11.99 2.35
N GLY A 35 -6.56 12.72 1.74
CA GLY A 35 -5.80 13.81 2.34
C GLY A 35 -4.71 13.38 3.34
N LYS A 36 -5.03 12.49 4.28
CA LYS A 36 -4.13 12.07 5.37
C LYS A 36 -3.44 10.71 5.12
N TYR A 37 -3.97 9.88 4.22
CA TYR A 37 -3.57 8.46 4.10
C TYR A 37 -2.73 8.17 2.85
N ARG A 38 -2.15 6.97 2.80
CA ARG A 38 -1.36 6.38 1.71
C ARG A 38 -1.71 4.90 1.62
#